data_AF-A0A933CMA1-F1
#
_entry.id   AF-A0A933CMA1-F1
#
_cell.length_a   1.000
_cell.length_b   1.000
_cell.length_c   1.000
_cell.angle_alpha   90.00
_cell.angle_beta   90.00
_cell.angle_gamma   90.00
#
_symmetry.space_group_name_H-M   'P 1'
#
loop_
_entity.id
_entity.type
_entity.pdbx_description
1 polymer ?
#
loop_
_entity_poly.entity_id
_entity_poly.type
_entity_poly.pdbx_seq_one_letter_code
_entity_poly.pdbx_strand_id
1 'polypeptide(L)' 'VLDPPRTGLEPGVAEALAELAPPRLIYLSCDPATLARDLARLAPAYRLRDLELIDLFPQTFHIEALARLERRG' A
#
# COMPACT_ATOMS: atom_id res chain seq x y z
N VAL A 1 -4.14 3.56 8.23
CA VAL A 1 -3.25 4.28 7.29
C VAL A 1 -1.88 3.64 7.42
N LEU A 2 -1.19 3.40 6.30
CA LEU A 2 0.10 2.74 6.23
C LEU A 2 1.07 3.70 5.52
N ASP A 3 2.22 3.93 6.13
CA ASP A 3 3.32 4.74 5.58
C ASP A 3 4.65 4.07 5.98
N PRO A 4 4.97 2.91 5.39
CA PRO A 4 6.15 2.14 5.75
C PRO A 4 7.43 2.71 5.15
N PRO A 5 8.61 2.32 5.66
CA PRO A 5 9.89 2.61 5.02
C PRO A 5 9.97 1.98 3.62
N ARG A 6 11.02 2.31 2.85
CA ARG A 6 11.27 1.78 1.48
C ARG A 6 11.19 0.27 1.36
N THR A 7 11.49 -0.47 2.43
CA THR A 7 11.42 -1.93 2.51
C THR A 7 9.99 -2.48 2.47
N GLY A 8 8.98 -1.62 2.59
CA GLY A 8 7.56 -1.96 2.64
C GLY A 8 7.12 -2.44 4.03
N LEU A 9 5.99 -3.14 4.09
CA LEU A 9 5.45 -3.72 5.31
C LEU A 9 6.38 -4.80 5.89
N GLU A 10 6.52 -4.79 7.20
CA GLU A 10 7.16 -5.86 7.95
C GLU A 10 6.40 -7.20 7.76
N PRO A 11 7.11 -8.34 7.87
CA PRO A 11 6.47 -9.66 7.83
C PRO A 11 5.32 -9.77 8.85
N GLY A 12 4.20 -10.37 8.46
CA GLY A 12 3.04 -10.57 9.34
C GLY A 12 2.07 -9.39 9.39
N VAL A 13 2.46 -8.18 8.95
CA VAL A 13 1.57 -7.01 9.01
C VAL A 13 0.41 -7.15 8.01
N ALA A 14 0.66 -7.67 6.80
CA ALA A 14 -0.38 -7.85 5.81
C ALA A 14 -1.43 -8.88 6.26
N GLU A 15 -0.97 -9.95 6.91
CA GLU A 15 -1.79 -11.00 7.50
C GLU A 15 -2.64 -10.44 8.66
N ALA A 16 -2.03 -9.71 9.58
CA ALA A 16 -2.74 -9.05 10.68
C ALA A 16 -3.80 -8.04 10.19
N LEU A 17 -3.52 -7.30 9.12
CA LEU A 17 -4.47 -6.39 8.49
C LEU A 17 -5.62 -7.12 7.78
N ALA A 18 -5.35 -8.30 7.22
CA ALA A 18 -6.37 -9.16 6.64
C ALA A 18 -7.29 -9.76 7.72
N GLU A 19 -6.75 -10.14 8.88
CA GLU A 19 -7.53 -10.62 10.03
C GLU A 19 -8.37 -9.52 10.67
N LEU A 20 -7.78 -8.34 10.91
CA LEU A 20 -8.51 -7.19 11.46
C LEU A 20 -9.60 -6.69 10.51
N ALA A 21 -9.39 -6.87 9.21
CA ALA A 21 -10.35 -6.57 8.15
C ALA A 21 -11.03 -5.18 8.24
N PRO A 22 -10.32 -4.06 8.50
CA PRO A 22 -10.90 -2.74 8.36
C PRO A 22 -11.53 -2.55 6.97
N PRO A 23 -12.60 -1.76 6.83
CA PRO A 23 -13.29 -1.61 5.55
C PRO A 23 -12.42 -0.92 4.48
N ARG A 24 -11.42 -0.15 4.89
CA ARG A 24 -10.54 0.64 4.00
C ARG A 24 -9.12 0.64 4.54
N LEU A 25 -8.15 0.58 3.64
CA LEU A 25 -6.74 0.87 3.91
C LEU A 25 -6.26 1.96 2.95
N ILE A 26 -5.44 2.86 3.47
CA ILE A 26 -4.71 3.87 2.70
C ILE A 26 -3.24 3.56 2.88
N TYR A 27 -2.53 3.32 1.79
CA TYR A 27 -1.12 2.94 1.77
C TYR A 27 -0.35 4.00 0.97
N LEU A 28 0.57 4.71 1.63
CA LEU A 28 1.54 5.61 1.00
C LEU A 28 2.86 4.86 0.81
N SER A 29 3.45 4.94 -0.38
CA SER A 29 4.73 4.28 -0.68
C SER A 29 5.61 5.10 -1.60
N CYS A 30 6.90 5.14 -1.26
CA CYS A 30 7.95 5.76 -2.06
C CYS A 30 8.70 4.75 -2.96
N ASP A 31 8.32 3.46 -2.94
CA ASP A 31 8.99 2.39 -3.68
C ASP A 31 7.98 1.47 -4.40
N PRO A 32 7.89 1.55 -5.74
CA PRO A 32 6.89 0.78 -6.51
C PRO A 32 7.00 -0.74 -6.36
N ALA A 33 8.22 -1.26 -6.13
CA ALA A 33 8.44 -2.70 -6.07
C ALA A 33 7.91 -3.29 -4.76
N THR A 34 8.20 -2.63 -3.63
CA THR A 34 7.69 -3.08 -2.33
C THR A 34 6.20 -2.80 -2.18
N LEU A 35 5.69 -1.71 -2.76
CA LEU A 35 4.24 -1.49 -2.89
C LEU A 35 3.56 -2.66 -3.61
N ALA A 36 4.03 -3.04 -4.81
CA ALA A 36 3.43 -4.13 -5.58
C ALA A 36 3.43 -5.46 -4.82
N ARG A 37 4.54 -5.78 -4.15
CA ARG A 37 4.67 -6.98 -3.30
C ARG A 37 3.63 -6.98 -2.17
N ASP A 38 3.47 -5.86 -1.48
CA ASP A 38 2.58 -5.77 -0.32
C ASP A 38 1.11 -5.74 -0.75
N LEU A 39 0.79 -5.07 -1.87
CA LEU A 39 -0.54 -5.15 -2.48
C LEU A 39 -0.90 -6.58 -2.87
N ALA A 40 0.05 -7.38 -3.38
CA ALA A 40 -0.18 -8.79 -3.67
C ALA A 40 -0.47 -9.61 -2.41
N ARG A 41 0.22 -9.32 -1.28
CA ARG A 41 -0.06 -9.96 0.02
C ARG A 41 -1.45 -9.58 0.58
N LEU A 42 -1.89 -8.34 0.35
CA LEU A 42 -3.21 -7.86 0.78
C LEU A 42 -4.35 -8.26 -0.17
N ALA A 43 -4.04 -8.63 -1.42
CA ALA A 43 -5.01 -8.93 -2.47
C ALA A 43 -6.07 -9.99 -2.13
N PRO A 44 -5.82 -11.01 -1.26
CA PRO A 44 -6.85 -11.95 -0.86
C PRO A 44 -8.00 -11.31 -0.06
N ALA A 45 -7.71 -10.30 0.77
CA ALA A 45 -8.70 -9.63 1.64
C ALA A 45 -9.14 -8.27 1.10
N TYR A 46 -8.33 -7.65 0.25
CA TYR A 46 -8.55 -6.30 -0.26
C TYR A 46 -8.48 -6.23 -1.79
N ARG A 47 -9.16 -5.24 -2.35
CA ARG A 47 -9.03 -4.84 -3.75
C ARG A 47 -8.48 -3.41 -3.82
N LEU A 48 -7.59 -3.17 -4.78
CA LEU A 48 -7.16 -1.81 -5.12
C LEU A 48 -8.32 -1.07 -5.77
N ARG A 49 -8.75 0.03 -5.15
CA ARG A 49 -9.82 0.89 -5.65
C ARG A 49 -9.25 1.93 -6.61
N ASP A 50 -8.22 2.63 -6.16
CA ASP A 50 -7.52 3.66 -6.92
C ASP A 50 -6.05 3.74 -6.50
N LEU A 51 -5.25 4.33 -7.38
CA LEU A 51 -3.84 4.60 -7.20
C LEU A 51 -3.55 6.01 -7.72
N GLU A 52 -2.95 6.84 -6.89
CA GLU A 52 -2.57 8.21 -7.23
C GLU A 52 -1.05 8.35 -7.11
N LEU A 53 -0.41 8.90 -8.14
CA LEU A 53 1.03 9.19 -8.14
C LEU A 53 1.24 10.66 -7.79
N ILE A 54 2.13 10.93 -6.84
CA ILE A 54 2.38 12.25 -6.28
C ILE A 54 3.87 12.56 -6.44
N ASP A 55 4.18 13.61 -7.21
CA ASP A 55 5.53 14.17 -7.29
C ASP A 55 5.82 15.04 -6.06
N LEU A 56 6.22 14.39 -4.97
CA LEU A 56 6.57 15.08 -3.72
C LEU A 56 7.97 15.70 -3.77
N PHE A 57 8.82 15.22 -4.69
CA PHE A 57 10.21 15.63 -4.84
C PHE A 57 10.51 15.98 -6.30
N PRO A 58 10.05 17.16 -6.79
CA PRO A 58 10.24 17.55 -8.17
C PRO A 58 11.70 17.55 -8.58
N GLN A 59 11.93 17.19 -9.85
CA GLN A 59 13.28 17.07 -10.44
C GLN A 59 14.14 15.97 -9.81
N THR A 60 13.53 15.00 -9.13
CA THR A 60 14.21 13.78 -8.66
C THR A 60 13.62 12.54 -9.33
N PHE A 61 14.21 11.37 -9.07
CA PHE A 61 13.65 10.10 -9.51
C PHE A 61 12.56 9.56 -8.56
N HIS A 62 12.33 10.22 -7.42
CA HIS A 62 11.39 9.74 -6.41
C HIS A 62 9.95 10.02 -6.85
N ILE A 63 9.08 9.02 -6.67
CA ILE A 63 7.64 9.15 -6.86
C ILE A 63 6.94 8.54 -5.64
N GLU A 64 6.00 9.27 -5.06
CA GLU A 64 5.13 8.73 -4.02
C GLU A 64 3.87 8.16 -4.67
N ALA A 65 3.38 7.05 -4.15
CA ALA A 65 2.17 6.39 -4.61
C ALA A 65 1.21 6.24 -3.44
N LEU A 66 0.00 6.78 -3.59
CA LEU A 66 -1.10 6.62 -2.64
C LEU A 66 -2.07 5.58 -3.18
N ALA A 67 -2.02 4.37 -2.63
CA ALA A 67 -2.93 3.28 -2.94
C ALA A 67 -4.11 3.26 -1.96
N ARG A 68 -5.33 3.28 -2.50
CA ARG A 68 -6.55 3.15 -1.69
C ARG A 68 -7.15 1.78 -1.90
N LEU A 69 -7.28 1.04 -0.81
CA LEU A 69 -7.74 -0.34 -0.80
C LEU A 69 -9.09 -0.41 -0.09
N GLU A 70 -9.98 -1.22 -0.64
CA GLU A 70 -11.26 -1.56 -0.03
C GLU A 70 -11.27 -3.04 0.31
N ARG A 71 -11.85 -3.38 1.46
CA ARG A 71 -12.06 -4.78 1.82
C ARG A 71 -12.93 -5.46 0.75
N ARG A 72 -12.59 -6.68 0.37
CA ARG A 72 -13.44 -7.53 -0.47
C ARG A 72 -14.68 -7.90 0.35
N GLY A 73 -15.85 -7.79 -0.29
CA GLY A 73 -17.12 -8.21 0.27
C GLY A 73 -17.29 -9.72 0.20
#